data_AF-A0A914XV96-F1
#
_entry.id   AF-A0A914XV96-F1
#
_cell.length_a   1.000
_cell.length_b   1.000
_cell.length_c   1.000
_cell.angle_alpha   90.00
_cell.angle_beta   90.00
_cell.angle_gamma   90.00
#
_symmetry.space_group_name_H-M   'P 1'
#
loop_
_entity.id
_entity.type
_entity.pdbx_description
1 polymer ?
#
loop_
_entity_poly.entity_id
_entity_poly.type
_entity_poly.pdbx_seq_one_letter_code
_entity_poly.pdbx_strand_id
1 'polypeptide(L)'
;MKNNSINDDNNNINEDLDERPLLVNYKNKLYDIKKFASKHPGGKKVLEKVAGSNIDKFMRGEERIMGVRHEHSEAAFEMLERYSLDQSFKKDKLVDSNQPVMFEVGNLKEKYWRWIHEPYDGKLRLFKSDFLESLTNTKWWVIPLVWMPLVIYFAFNGLNLMYQMFGLTKAVATSSILFTLGTLTWTLLEYSLHRGVFHWKPNPKSYNQITFHFALHGLHHKTPMDGDRLVFPPTPALLIIGFFYLFIVHFYHIQYFVVFVVESYLDISVMI
;
A
#
# COMPACT_ATOMS: atom_id res chain seq x y z
N MET A 1 -16.34 -26.17 54.86
CA MET A 1 -17.32 -25.07 55.01
C MET A 1 -17.18 -24.15 53.81
N LYS A 2 -18.32 -23.78 53.21
CA LYS A 2 -18.46 -22.90 52.06
C LYS A 2 -17.82 -21.53 52.34
N ASN A 3 -17.28 -20.90 51.30
CA ASN A 3 -17.59 -19.50 51.01
C ASN A 3 -17.32 -19.22 49.52
N ASN A 4 -18.44 -19.02 48.81
CA ASN A 4 -18.50 -18.41 47.49
C ASN A 4 -18.11 -16.94 47.61
N SER A 5 -17.16 -16.48 46.80
CA SER A 5 -17.14 -15.08 46.35
C SER A 5 -17.47 -15.08 44.86
N ILE A 6 -18.73 -14.76 44.58
CA ILE A 6 -19.18 -14.21 43.30
C ILE A 6 -18.43 -12.88 43.13
N ASN A 7 -17.70 -12.70 42.01
CA ASN A 7 -17.59 -11.41 41.33
C ASN A 7 -16.81 -11.53 40.00
N ASP A 8 -17.38 -10.85 39.01
CA ASP A 8 -16.76 -10.30 37.80
C ASP A 8 -16.83 -11.07 36.47
N ASP A 9 -18.03 -11.56 36.13
CA ASP A 9 -18.44 -11.92 34.74
C ASP A 9 -18.83 -10.70 33.87
N ASN A 10 -18.20 -9.53 34.08
CA ASN A 10 -18.54 -8.30 33.32
C ASN A 10 -17.47 -7.81 32.35
N ASN A 11 -16.33 -8.52 32.22
CA ASN A 11 -15.26 -8.13 31.29
C ASN A 11 -15.22 -8.91 29.96
N ASN A 12 -16.03 -9.95 29.79
CA ASN A 12 -16.04 -10.78 28.56
C ASN A 12 -17.06 -10.37 27.49
N ILE A 13 -17.94 -9.39 27.75
CA ILE A 13 -19.00 -9.02 26.79
C ILE A 13 -18.44 -8.13 25.66
N ASN A 14 -17.31 -7.45 25.88
CA ASN A 14 -16.76 -6.51 24.90
C ASN A 14 -15.79 -7.15 23.89
N GLU A 15 -15.16 -8.28 24.20
CA GLU A 15 -14.32 -9.01 23.23
C GLU A 15 -15.18 -9.81 22.23
N ASP A 16 -16.35 -10.31 22.65
CA ASP A 16 -17.26 -11.14 21.83
C ASP A 16 -18.14 -10.32 20.86
N LEU A 17 -18.16 -8.99 20.98
CA LEU A 17 -18.88 -8.09 20.07
C LEU A 17 -18.10 -7.82 18.78
N ASP A 18 -16.76 -7.85 18.81
CA ASP A 18 -15.95 -7.51 17.64
C ASP A 18 -15.64 -8.71 16.74
N GLU A 19 -15.89 -9.94 17.19
CA GLU A 19 -15.79 -11.16 16.38
C GLU A 19 -17.07 -11.55 15.64
N ARG A 20 -18.19 -10.85 15.88
CA ARG A 20 -19.47 -11.22 15.22
C ARG A 20 -19.35 -11.14 13.70
N PRO A 21 -19.76 -12.20 12.98
CA PRO A 21 -19.71 -12.21 11.52
C PRO A 21 -20.63 -11.13 10.96
N LEU A 22 -20.22 -10.51 9.86
CA LEU A 22 -21.01 -9.50 9.17
C LEU A 22 -21.61 -10.15 7.92
N LEU A 23 -22.77 -10.75 8.10
CA LEU A 23 -23.39 -11.59 7.07
C LEU A 23 -24.23 -10.76 6.09
N VAL A 24 -24.13 -11.05 4.80
CA VAL A 24 -24.98 -10.48 3.74
C VAL A 24 -25.41 -11.57 2.76
N ASN A 25 -26.56 -11.37 2.12
CA ASN A 25 -27.06 -12.28 1.08
C ASN A 25 -26.96 -11.66 -0.31
N TYR A 26 -26.36 -12.37 -1.26
CA TYR A 26 -26.37 -11.99 -2.67
C TYR A 26 -26.65 -13.22 -3.53
N LYS A 27 -27.64 -13.14 -4.43
CA LYS A 27 -28.06 -14.25 -5.31
C LYS A 27 -28.26 -15.59 -4.57
N ASN A 28 -28.88 -15.56 -3.39
CA ASN A 28 -29.12 -16.73 -2.53
C ASN A 28 -27.86 -17.40 -1.98
N LYS A 29 -26.71 -16.74 -2.03
CA LYS A 29 -25.49 -17.12 -1.33
C LYS A 29 -25.27 -16.23 -0.12
N LEU A 30 -24.63 -16.79 0.91
CA LEU A 30 -24.34 -16.10 2.17
C LEU A 30 -22.84 -15.77 2.22
N TYR A 31 -22.53 -14.53 2.58
CA TYR A 31 -21.16 -14.01 2.62
C TYR A 31 -20.87 -13.42 3.99
N ASP A 32 -19.69 -13.70 4.55
CA ASP A 32 -19.17 -13.02 5.74
C ASP A 32 -18.16 -11.95 5.34
N ILE A 33 -18.63 -10.71 5.27
CA ILE A 33 -17.85 -9.55 4.83
C ILE A 33 -17.18 -8.81 6.00
N LYS A 34 -17.11 -9.40 7.20
CA LYS A 34 -16.55 -8.73 8.39
C LYS A 34 -15.12 -8.24 8.16
N LYS A 35 -14.26 -9.10 7.59
CA LYS A 35 -12.85 -8.77 7.27
C LYS A 35 -12.71 -7.69 6.20
N PHE A 36 -13.72 -7.56 5.33
CA PHE A 36 -13.77 -6.52 4.30
C PHE A 36 -14.30 -5.18 4.83
N ALA A 37 -15.07 -5.21 5.92
CA ALA A 37 -15.88 -4.06 6.32
C ALA A 37 -15.06 -2.78 6.59
N SER A 38 -13.86 -2.93 7.15
CA SER A 38 -12.91 -1.82 7.35
C SER A 38 -12.24 -1.33 6.08
N LYS A 39 -12.23 -2.13 5.00
CA LYS A 39 -11.59 -1.86 3.71
C LYS A 39 -12.55 -1.32 2.65
N HIS A 40 -13.86 -1.40 2.91
CA HIS A 40 -14.87 -0.97 1.95
C HIS A 40 -14.81 0.56 1.71
N PRO A 41 -14.76 1.04 0.45
CA PRO A 41 -14.63 2.46 0.13
C PRO A 41 -15.75 3.35 0.70
N GLY A 42 -16.97 2.79 0.83
CA GLY A 42 -18.10 3.48 1.48
C GLY A 42 -18.07 3.46 3.01
N GLY A 43 -17.05 2.85 3.61
CA GLY A 43 -16.86 2.72 5.06
C GLY A 43 -17.64 1.56 5.70
N LYS A 44 -17.18 1.15 6.88
CA LYS A 44 -17.73 0.02 7.67
C LYS A 44 -19.21 0.20 8.02
N LYS A 45 -19.61 1.42 8.39
CA LYS A 45 -20.97 1.75 8.84
C LYS A 45 -22.06 1.43 7.80
N VAL A 46 -21.72 1.54 6.52
CA VAL A 46 -22.64 1.21 5.43
C VAL A 46 -22.93 -0.30 5.40
N LEU A 47 -21.88 -1.11 5.57
CA LEU A 47 -22.00 -2.57 5.57
C LEU A 47 -22.71 -3.09 6.83
N GLU A 48 -22.47 -2.47 7.98
CA GLU A 48 -23.19 -2.76 9.23
C GLU A 48 -24.71 -2.54 9.10
N LYS A 49 -25.14 -1.62 8.24
CA LYS A 49 -26.56 -1.31 8.02
C LYS A 49 -27.28 -2.30 7.09
N VAL A 50 -26.54 -3.00 6.23
CA VAL A 50 -27.07 -4.10 5.39
C VAL A 50 -26.81 -5.48 5.99
N ALA A 51 -26.29 -5.55 7.21
CA ALA A 51 -26.08 -6.82 7.89
C ALA A 51 -27.39 -7.62 7.94
N GLY A 52 -27.36 -8.86 7.45
CA GLY A 52 -28.49 -9.77 7.37
C GLY A 52 -29.46 -9.52 6.21
N SER A 53 -29.24 -8.51 5.36
CA SER A 53 -30.14 -8.20 4.24
C SER A 53 -29.64 -8.75 2.90
N ASN A 54 -30.53 -8.74 1.90
CA ASN A 54 -30.17 -9.02 0.52
C ASN A 54 -29.60 -7.76 -0.13
N ILE A 55 -28.35 -7.85 -0.62
CA ILE A 55 -27.60 -6.70 -1.11
C ILE A 55 -27.70 -6.48 -2.63
N ASP A 56 -28.46 -7.27 -3.40
CA ASP A 56 -28.49 -7.19 -4.87
C ASP A 56 -28.86 -5.78 -5.37
N LYS A 57 -29.92 -5.18 -4.81
CA LYS A 57 -30.39 -3.83 -5.17
C LYS A 57 -29.41 -2.73 -4.74
N PHE A 58 -28.73 -2.90 -3.61
CA PHE A 58 -27.72 -1.95 -3.14
C PHE A 58 -26.47 -2.01 -4.03
N MET A 59 -26.02 -3.22 -4.40
CA MET A 59 -24.86 -3.43 -5.24
C MET A 59 -25.05 -2.89 -6.67
N ARG A 60 -26.25 -3.06 -7.25
CA ARG A 60 -26.61 -2.53 -8.57
C ARG A 60 -26.92 -1.03 -8.58
N GLY A 61 -26.84 -0.36 -7.43
CA GLY A 61 -27.18 1.06 -7.32
C GLY A 61 -28.66 1.34 -7.60
N GLU A 62 -29.56 0.40 -7.31
CA GLU A 62 -31.01 0.62 -7.39
C GLU A 62 -31.52 1.28 -6.10
N GLU A 63 -30.98 0.87 -4.95
CA GLU A 63 -31.37 1.35 -3.62
C GLU A 63 -30.30 2.25 -2.97
N ARG A 64 -30.74 3.22 -2.16
CA ARG A 64 -29.86 4.13 -1.42
C ARG A 64 -29.57 3.59 -0.04
N ILE A 65 -28.36 3.82 0.45
CA ILE A 65 -28.01 3.57 1.84
C ILE A 65 -27.24 4.74 2.43
N MET A 66 -27.68 5.20 3.60
CA MET A 66 -27.12 6.39 4.25
C MET A 66 -27.02 7.62 3.34
N GLY A 67 -27.97 7.77 2.40
CA GLY A 67 -28.01 8.88 1.44
C GLY A 67 -27.10 8.71 0.22
N VAL A 68 -26.31 7.63 0.15
CA VAL A 68 -25.39 7.33 -0.96
C VAL A 68 -25.95 6.18 -1.80
N ARG A 69 -25.79 6.26 -3.12
CA ARG A 69 -26.08 5.18 -4.09
C ARG A 69 -25.08 5.23 -5.21
N HIS A 70 -24.55 4.07 -5.57
CA HIS A 70 -23.71 3.89 -6.73
C HIS A 70 -23.82 2.44 -7.20
N GLU A 71 -23.55 2.21 -8.47
CA GLU A 71 -23.44 0.87 -9.02
C GLU A 71 -22.01 0.36 -8.79
N HIS A 72 -21.90 -0.88 -8.31
CA HIS A 72 -20.62 -1.54 -8.11
C HIS A 72 -20.15 -2.16 -9.44
N SER A 73 -18.84 -2.17 -9.67
CA SER A 73 -18.25 -2.78 -10.87
C SER A 73 -18.28 -4.31 -10.81
N GLU A 74 -18.08 -4.97 -11.96
CA GLU A 74 -17.93 -6.45 -12.00
C GLU A 74 -16.84 -6.95 -11.04
N ALA A 75 -15.72 -6.24 -10.93
CA ALA A 75 -14.64 -6.56 -10.01
C ALA A 75 -15.07 -6.54 -8.54
N ALA A 76 -16.01 -5.67 -8.16
CA ALA A 76 -16.56 -5.65 -6.80
C ALA A 76 -17.44 -6.88 -6.52
N PHE A 77 -18.19 -7.38 -7.51
CA PHE A 77 -18.91 -8.65 -7.39
C PHE A 77 -17.95 -9.85 -7.31
N GLU A 78 -16.88 -9.86 -8.10
CA GLU A 78 -15.83 -10.89 -8.00
C GLU A 78 -15.11 -10.86 -6.64
N MET A 79 -14.91 -9.67 -6.08
CA MET A 79 -14.36 -9.50 -4.74
C MET A 79 -15.33 -10.00 -3.66
N LEU A 80 -16.64 -9.72 -3.79
CA LEU A 80 -17.66 -10.22 -2.86
C LEU A 80 -17.63 -11.75 -2.76
N GLU A 81 -17.45 -12.43 -3.90
CA GLU A 81 -17.36 -13.90 -3.91
C GLU A 81 -16.31 -14.42 -2.89
N ARG A 82 -15.24 -13.67 -2.57
CA ARG A 82 -14.15 -14.06 -1.62
C ARG A 82 -14.65 -14.40 -0.24
N TYR A 83 -15.74 -13.74 0.11
CA TYR A 83 -16.34 -13.78 1.43
C TYR A 83 -17.46 -14.81 1.51
N SER A 84 -17.68 -15.58 0.43
CA SER A 84 -18.71 -16.60 0.38
C SER A 84 -18.42 -17.70 1.39
N LEU A 85 -19.41 -18.03 2.20
CA LEU A 85 -19.34 -19.11 3.19
C LEU A 85 -19.41 -20.50 2.55
N ASP A 86 -19.82 -20.59 1.29
CA ASP A 86 -19.94 -21.86 0.56
C ASP A 86 -18.59 -22.49 0.15
N GLN A 87 -17.45 -21.95 0.62
CA GLN A 87 -16.07 -22.37 0.30
C GLN A 87 -15.80 -22.54 -1.21
N SER A 88 -16.68 -22.03 -2.08
CA SER A 88 -16.53 -22.12 -3.53
C SER A 88 -15.55 -21.09 -4.08
N PHE A 89 -14.78 -20.46 -3.19
CA PHE A 89 -13.78 -19.51 -3.58
C PHE A 89 -12.65 -20.22 -4.32
N LYS A 90 -12.72 -20.11 -5.65
CA LYS A 90 -11.72 -20.59 -6.58
C LYS A 90 -10.37 -20.02 -6.13
N LYS A 91 -9.50 -20.88 -5.57
CA LYS A 91 -8.06 -20.62 -5.55
C LYS A 91 -7.69 -19.99 -6.89
N ASP A 92 -6.86 -18.94 -6.84
CA ASP A 92 -6.41 -18.27 -8.06
C ASP A 92 -5.91 -19.34 -9.04
N LYS A 93 -6.59 -19.45 -10.19
CA LYS A 93 -6.41 -20.58 -11.11
C LYS A 93 -5.03 -20.59 -11.76
N LEU A 94 -4.33 -19.46 -11.69
CA LEU A 94 -3.06 -19.24 -12.37
C LEU A 94 -1.87 -19.32 -11.41
N VAL A 95 -2.04 -18.91 -10.15
CA VAL A 95 -0.98 -18.93 -9.14
C VAL A 95 -1.53 -19.42 -7.80
N ASP A 96 -0.97 -20.49 -7.24
CA ASP A 96 -1.37 -20.94 -5.89
C ASP A 96 -0.88 -19.95 -4.84
N SER A 97 -1.81 -19.25 -4.18
CA SER A 97 -1.52 -18.29 -3.12
C SER A 97 -0.86 -18.91 -1.88
N ASN A 98 -0.88 -20.24 -1.74
CA ASN A 98 -0.19 -20.96 -0.65
C ASN A 98 1.29 -21.24 -0.96
N GLN A 99 1.74 -20.96 -2.19
CA GLN A 99 3.12 -21.14 -2.60
C GLN A 99 3.81 -19.79 -2.83
N PRO A 100 5.13 -19.71 -2.70
CA PRO A 100 5.89 -18.50 -3.01
C PRO A 100 5.78 -18.11 -4.48
N VAL A 101 5.29 -16.89 -4.74
CA VAL A 101 4.88 -16.47 -6.10
C VAL A 101 5.95 -15.71 -6.88
N MET A 102 6.98 -15.18 -6.22
CA MET A 102 7.93 -14.21 -6.82
C MET A 102 8.58 -14.72 -8.12
N PHE A 103 8.91 -16.01 -8.18
CA PHE A 103 9.55 -16.63 -9.34
C PHE A 103 8.57 -17.44 -10.22
N GLU A 104 7.29 -17.49 -9.87
CA GLU A 104 6.26 -18.14 -10.69
C GLU A 104 5.56 -17.16 -11.62
N VAL A 105 5.43 -15.88 -11.21
CA VAL A 105 4.71 -14.85 -11.99
C VAL A 105 5.28 -14.66 -13.40
N GLY A 106 6.59 -14.84 -13.60
CA GLY A 106 7.21 -14.74 -14.91
C GLY A 106 6.73 -15.81 -15.91
N ASN A 107 6.18 -16.93 -15.41
CA ASN A 107 5.63 -18.00 -16.24
C ASN A 107 4.22 -17.69 -16.77
N LEU A 108 3.55 -16.64 -16.25
CA LEU A 108 2.20 -16.25 -16.68
C LEU A 108 2.15 -15.69 -18.11
N LYS A 109 3.27 -15.16 -18.60
CA LYS A 109 3.43 -14.63 -19.97
C LYS A 109 2.29 -13.68 -20.37
N GLU A 110 1.57 -13.97 -21.44
CA GLU A 110 0.44 -13.19 -21.96
C GLU A 110 -0.68 -12.98 -20.94
N LYS A 111 -0.83 -13.89 -19.97
CA LYS A 111 -1.89 -13.80 -18.93
C LYS A 111 -1.52 -12.83 -17.80
N TYR A 112 -0.25 -12.46 -17.68
CA TYR A 112 0.27 -11.65 -16.57
C TYR A 112 -0.46 -10.32 -16.43
N TRP A 113 -0.62 -9.58 -17.53
CA TRP A 113 -1.17 -8.22 -17.49
C TRP A 113 -2.61 -8.17 -17.00
N ARG A 114 -3.41 -9.19 -17.35
CA ARG A 114 -4.77 -9.32 -16.83
C ARG A 114 -4.74 -9.73 -15.36
N TRP A 115 -3.98 -10.79 -15.05
CA TRP A 115 -3.91 -11.37 -13.71
C TRP A 115 -3.45 -10.38 -12.63
N ILE A 116 -2.54 -9.47 -12.98
CA ILE A 116 -1.98 -8.50 -12.03
C ILE A 116 -2.96 -7.39 -11.65
N HIS A 117 -3.85 -7.02 -12.57
CA HIS A 117 -4.88 -6.00 -12.35
C HIS A 117 -6.20 -6.60 -11.86
N GLU A 118 -6.24 -7.90 -11.57
CA GLU A 118 -7.34 -8.57 -10.89
C GLU A 118 -7.01 -8.65 -9.39
N PRO A 119 -7.52 -7.71 -8.56
CA PRO A 119 -7.08 -7.55 -7.19
C PRO A 119 -7.35 -8.79 -6.34
N TYR A 120 -6.42 -9.07 -5.44
CA TYR A 120 -6.44 -10.13 -4.46
C TYR A 120 -6.48 -9.54 -3.05
N ASP A 121 -7.61 -9.70 -2.38
CA ASP A 121 -7.78 -9.34 -0.98
C ASP A 121 -7.21 -10.45 -0.08
N GLY A 122 -5.92 -10.30 0.24
CA GLY A 122 -5.14 -11.21 1.05
C GLY A 122 -3.64 -10.93 0.89
N LYS A 123 -2.81 -11.71 1.56
CA LYS A 123 -1.35 -11.64 1.41
C LYS A 123 -0.86 -12.79 0.55
N LEU A 124 0.06 -12.50 -0.37
CA LEU A 124 0.77 -13.52 -1.14
C LEU A 124 2.12 -13.79 -0.50
N ARG A 125 2.52 -15.05 -0.37
CA ARG A 125 3.90 -15.35 0.03
C ARG A 125 4.83 -15.13 -1.16
N LEU A 126 5.95 -14.42 -0.99
CA LEU A 126 6.86 -14.12 -2.10
C LEU A 126 8.01 -15.13 -2.19
N PHE A 127 8.61 -15.47 -1.04
CA PHE A 127 9.77 -16.32 -0.93
C PHE A 127 9.52 -17.55 -0.04
N LYS A 128 10.25 -18.65 -0.31
CA LYS A 128 10.24 -19.83 0.58
C LYS A 128 10.86 -19.50 1.93
N SER A 129 11.96 -18.75 1.93
CA SER A 129 12.70 -18.36 3.12
C SER A 129 11.95 -17.29 3.93
N ASP A 130 11.79 -17.53 5.23
CA ASP A 130 11.21 -16.53 6.15
C ASP A 130 12.07 -15.27 6.26
N PHE A 131 13.39 -15.41 6.18
CA PHE A 131 14.30 -14.25 6.15
C PHE A 131 14.04 -13.33 4.95
N LEU A 132 14.04 -13.87 3.72
CA LEU A 132 13.72 -13.07 2.52
C LEU A 132 12.29 -12.53 2.55
N GLU A 133 11.34 -13.29 3.06
CA GLU A 133 9.95 -12.83 3.24
C GLU A 133 9.89 -11.63 4.19
N SER A 134 10.64 -11.66 5.29
CA SER A 134 10.71 -10.54 6.24
C SER A 134 11.25 -9.26 5.60
N LEU A 135 12.18 -9.36 4.65
CA LEU A 135 12.74 -8.18 3.95
C LEU A 135 11.73 -7.51 3.01
N THR A 136 10.64 -8.19 2.68
CA THR A 136 9.58 -7.63 1.83
C THR A 136 8.53 -6.86 2.60
N ASN A 137 8.48 -7.06 3.92
CA ASN A 137 7.47 -6.45 4.79
C ASN A 137 8.01 -5.15 5.39
N THR A 138 7.49 -4.03 4.91
CA THR A 138 7.81 -2.68 5.39
C THR A 138 6.55 -2.04 5.97
N LYS A 139 6.52 -1.88 7.30
CA LYS A 139 5.42 -1.16 7.96
C LYS A 139 5.48 0.32 7.57
N TRP A 140 4.32 0.97 7.45
CA TRP A 140 4.23 2.39 7.08
C TRP A 140 5.08 3.31 7.97
N TRP A 141 5.24 3.01 9.27
CA TRP A 141 6.01 3.84 10.20
C TRP A 141 7.53 3.71 10.04
N VAL A 142 8.03 2.69 9.32
CA VAL A 142 9.46 2.52 9.02
C VAL A 142 9.95 3.67 8.15
N ILE A 143 9.09 4.14 7.26
CA ILE A 143 9.35 5.25 6.35
C ILE A 143 9.77 6.53 7.09
N PRO A 144 8.93 7.14 7.95
CA PRO A 144 9.33 8.36 8.63
C PRO A 144 10.49 8.09 9.59
N LEU A 145 10.57 6.90 10.19
CA LEU A 145 11.65 6.54 11.10
C LEU A 145 13.04 6.56 10.42
N VAL A 146 13.14 6.05 9.19
CA VAL A 146 14.41 6.00 8.45
C VAL A 146 14.73 7.34 7.79
N TRP A 147 13.73 7.98 7.18
CA TRP A 147 13.97 9.10 6.30
C TRP A 147 13.91 10.47 7.01
N MET A 148 13.03 10.66 8.00
CA MET A 148 12.93 11.96 8.69
C MET A 148 14.21 12.39 9.40
N PRO A 149 14.98 11.51 10.08
CA PRO A 149 16.26 11.91 10.66
C PRO A 149 17.25 12.44 9.61
N LEU A 150 17.27 11.83 8.42
CA LEU A 150 18.11 12.27 7.32
C LEU A 150 17.65 13.63 6.77
N VAL A 151 16.34 13.79 6.53
CA VAL A 151 15.74 15.08 6.15
C VAL A 151 16.15 16.18 7.13
N ILE A 152 15.92 15.97 8.42
CA ILE A 152 16.21 16.96 9.48
C ILE A 152 17.71 17.27 9.53
N TYR A 153 18.56 16.25 9.46
CA TYR A 153 20.00 16.43 9.48
C TYR A 153 20.47 17.29 8.30
N PHE A 154 20.04 16.98 7.09
CA PHE A 154 20.43 17.74 5.90
C PHE A 154 19.84 19.15 5.93
N ALA A 155 18.56 19.31 6.26
CA ALA A 155 17.89 20.61 6.38
C ALA A 155 18.63 21.55 7.34
N PHE A 156 18.99 21.04 8.52
CA PHE A 156 19.73 21.79 9.52
C PHE A 156 21.12 22.21 9.03
N ASN A 157 21.87 21.28 8.41
CA ASN A 157 23.19 21.58 7.86
C ASN A 157 23.10 22.62 6.72
N GLY A 158 22.12 22.51 5.83
CA GLY A 158 21.91 23.46 4.74
C GLY A 158 21.56 24.86 5.24
N LEU A 159 20.66 24.96 6.22
CA LEU A 159 20.29 26.24 6.81
C LEU A 159 21.49 26.90 7.51
N ASN A 160 22.28 26.14 8.28
CA ASN A 160 23.47 26.67 8.94
C ASN A 160 24.50 27.18 7.94
N LEU A 161 24.70 26.45 6.86
CA LEU A 161 25.63 26.83 5.81
C LEU A 161 25.17 28.10 5.08
N MET A 162 23.88 28.19 4.72
CA MET A 162 23.30 29.40 4.15
C MET A 162 23.38 30.59 5.12
N TYR A 163 23.17 30.36 6.42
CA TYR A 163 23.26 31.37 7.46
C TYR A 163 24.68 31.95 7.54
N GLN A 164 25.71 31.10 7.54
CA GLN A 164 27.11 31.53 7.57
C GLN A 164 27.51 32.37 6.34
N MET A 165 26.93 32.08 5.18
CA MET A 165 27.26 32.77 3.92
C MET A 165 26.49 34.07 3.71
N PHE A 166 25.20 34.09 4.03
CA PHE A 166 24.28 35.14 3.58
C PHE A 166 23.53 35.85 4.72
N GLY A 167 23.69 35.39 5.97
CA GLY A 167 22.93 35.85 7.12
C GLY A 167 21.50 35.28 7.18
N LEU A 168 20.83 35.48 8.32
CA LEU A 168 19.58 34.80 8.66
C LEU A 168 18.45 35.01 7.63
N THR A 169 18.16 36.26 7.27
CA THR A 169 17.02 36.57 6.39
C THR A 169 17.15 35.91 5.02
N LYS A 170 18.34 36.00 4.41
CA LYS A 170 18.60 35.39 3.09
C LYS A 170 18.66 33.87 3.19
N ALA A 171 19.23 33.33 4.27
CA ALA A 171 19.30 31.90 4.47
C ALA A 171 17.91 31.26 4.56
N VAL A 172 17.01 31.85 5.36
CA VAL A 172 15.63 31.37 5.47
C VAL A 172 14.90 31.50 4.13
N ALA A 173 14.98 32.67 3.48
CA ALA A 173 14.29 32.89 2.20
C ALA A 173 14.75 31.91 1.10
N THR A 174 16.07 31.76 0.93
CA THR A 174 16.64 30.82 -0.05
C THR A 174 16.27 29.37 0.30
N SER A 175 16.34 29.00 1.59
CA SER A 175 15.97 27.65 2.02
C SER A 175 14.50 27.34 1.75
N SER A 176 13.59 28.28 2.02
CA SER A 176 12.15 28.08 1.74
C SER A 176 11.86 27.96 0.24
N ILE A 177 12.54 28.75 -0.61
CA ILE A 177 12.41 28.65 -2.06
C ILE A 177 12.89 27.28 -2.55
N LEU A 178 14.07 26.85 -2.09
CA LEU A 178 14.64 25.56 -2.49
C LEU A 178 13.80 24.38 -1.97
N PHE A 179 13.24 24.45 -0.76
CA PHE A 179 12.30 23.47 -0.23
C PHE A 179 11.10 23.32 -1.15
N THR A 180 10.48 24.45 -1.51
CA THR A 180 9.31 24.48 -2.38
C THR A 180 9.61 23.91 -3.76
N LEU A 181 10.74 24.30 -4.37
CA LEU A 181 11.18 23.75 -5.66
C LEU A 181 11.48 22.25 -5.57
N GLY A 182 12.06 21.79 -4.46
CA GLY A 182 12.25 20.38 -4.15
C GLY A 182 10.93 19.62 -4.14
N THR A 183 9.94 20.07 -3.37
CA THR A 183 8.61 19.44 -3.31
C THR A 183 7.91 19.41 -4.68
N LEU A 184 8.00 20.50 -5.46
CA LEU A 184 7.44 20.51 -6.82
C LEU A 184 8.16 19.54 -7.76
N THR A 185 9.49 19.45 -7.64
CA THR A 185 10.28 18.48 -8.40
C THR A 185 9.93 17.05 -8.00
N TRP A 186 9.72 16.79 -6.71
CA TRP A 186 9.27 15.50 -6.20
C TRP A 186 7.93 15.09 -6.81
N THR A 187 6.91 15.94 -6.73
CA THR A 187 5.58 15.61 -7.29
C THR A 187 5.62 15.31 -8.79
N LEU A 188 6.46 16.03 -9.55
CA LEU A 188 6.69 15.73 -10.97
C LEU A 188 7.43 14.39 -11.18
N LEU A 189 8.44 14.12 -10.36
CA LEU A 189 9.22 12.88 -10.42
C LEU A 189 8.34 11.67 -10.06
N GLU A 190 7.57 11.77 -8.97
CA GLU A 190 6.61 10.76 -8.52
C GLU A 190 5.65 10.40 -9.65
N TYR A 191 5.00 11.40 -10.25
CA TYR A 191 4.11 11.19 -11.39
C TYR A 191 4.81 10.49 -12.57
N SER A 192 6.03 10.95 -12.91
CA SER A 192 6.79 10.41 -14.04
C SER A 192 7.25 8.98 -13.80
N LEU A 193 7.68 8.64 -12.58
CA LEU A 193 8.06 7.30 -12.18
C LEU A 193 6.86 6.37 -12.10
N HIS A 194 5.76 6.82 -11.48
CA HIS A 194 4.54 6.03 -11.36
C HIS A 194 3.97 5.68 -12.72
N ARG A 195 3.77 6.69 -13.57
CA ARG A 195 3.23 6.50 -14.91
C ARG A 195 4.20 5.79 -15.85
N GLY A 196 5.48 6.15 -15.82
CA GLY A 196 6.47 5.73 -16.81
C GLY A 196 7.21 4.44 -16.45
N VAL A 197 7.56 4.25 -15.18
CA VAL A 197 8.37 3.12 -14.69
C VAL A 197 7.50 2.05 -14.03
N PHE A 198 6.65 2.44 -13.07
CA PHE A 198 5.87 1.48 -12.29
C PHE A 198 4.71 0.87 -13.07
N HIS A 199 4.10 1.65 -13.97
CA HIS A 199 3.06 1.20 -14.90
C HIS A 199 3.57 0.83 -16.29
N TRP A 200 4.88 0.65 -16.47
CA TRP A 200 5.43 0.14 -17.72
C TRP A 200 4.95 -1.30 -17.98
N LYS A 201 4.41 -1.55 -19.17
CA LYS A 201 3.95 -2.90 -19.55
C LYS A 201 5.14 -3.78 -19.93
N PRO A 202 5.45 -4.85 -19.17
CA PRO A 202 6.55 -5.74 -19.51
C PRO A 202 6.24 -6.54 -20.78
N ASN A 203 7.29 -6.93 -21.52
CA ASN A 203 7.13 -7.83 -22.66
C ASN A 203 6.59 -9.19 -22.16
N PRO A 204 5.44 -9.66 -22.67
CA PRO A 204 4.81 -10.89 -22.20
C PRO A 204 5.64 -12.16 -22.49
N LYS A 205 6.65 -12.08 -23.35
CA LYS A 205 7.59 -13.17 -23.61
C LYS A 205 8.82 -13.17 -22.69
N SER A 206 9.04 -12.09 -21.95
CA SER A 206 10.21 -11.94 -21.08
C SER A 206 9.85 -12.22 -19.62
N TYR A 207 10.27 -13.40 -19.15
CA TYR A 207 10.14 -13.81 -17.74
C TYR A 207 10.73 -12.75 -16.80
N ASN A 208 11.95 -12.27 -17.07
CA ASN A 208 12.65 -11.33 -16.21
C ASN A 208 11.93 -9.97 -16.10
N GLN A 209 11.39 -9.46 -17.22
CA GLN A 209 10.66 -8.20 -17.21
C GLN A 209 9.35 -8.31 -16.42
N ILE A 210 8.65 -9.43 -16.54
CA ILE A 210 7.43 -9.70 -15.77
C ILE A 210 7.73 -9.77 -14.27
N THR A 211 8.75 -10.55 -13.87
CA THR A 211 9.16 -10.67 -12.46
C THR A 211 9.64 -9.33 -11.90
N PHE A 212 10.35 -8.52 -12.70
CA PHE A 212 10.80 -7.18 -12.28
C PHE A 212 9.63 -6.22 -12.09
N HIS A 213 8.70 -6.13 -13.04
CA HIS A 213 7.49 -5.32 -12.88
C HIS A 213 6.67 -5.77 -11.67
N PHE A 214 6.56 -7.09 -11.43
CA PHE A 214 5.89 -7.63 -10.26
C PHE A 214 6.50 -7.13 -8.95
N ALA A 215 7.82 -7.18 -8.81
CA ALA A 215 8.51 -6.69 -7.62
C ALA A 215 8.45 -5.17 -7.45
N LEU A 216 8.46 -4.41 -8.54
CA LEU A 216 8.43 -2.95 -8.48
C LEU A 216 7.06 -2.41 -8.06
N HIS A 217 5.98 -2.89 -8.69
CA HIS A 217 4.65 -2.31 -8.48
C HIS A 217 3.49 -3.27 -8.76
N GLY A 218 3.72 -4.36 -9.51
CA GLY A 218 2.67 -5.35 -9.77
C GLY A 218 2.11 -5.97 -8.49
N LEU A 219 2.95 -6.26 -7.49
CA LEU A 219 2.48 -6.79 -6.21
C LEU A 219 1.46 -5.85 -5.54
N HIS A 220 1.68 -4.54 -5.62
CA HIS A 220 0.74 -3.55 -5.08
C HIS A 220 -0.62 -3.64 -5.80
N HIS A 221 -0.64 -3.70 -7.14
CA HIS A 221 -1.89 -3.92 -7.91
C HIS A 221 -2.57 -5.23 -7.57
N LYS A 222 -1.78 -6.28 -7.35
CA LYS A 222 -2.32 -7.59 -7.02
C LYS A 222 -2.86 -7.66 -5.60
N THR A 223 -2.21 -7.05 -4.61
CA THR A 223 -2.64 -7.09 -3.21
C THR A 223 -2.72 -5.67 -2.63
N PRO A 224 -3.65 -4.84 -3.11
CA PRO A 224 -3.68 -3.40 -2.77
C PRO A 224 -3.96 -3.14 -1.29
N MET A 225 -4.52 -4.13 -0.59
CA MET A 225 -4.87 -4.06 0.82
C MET A 225 -3.82 -4.70 1.75
N ASP A 226 -2.66 -5.10 1.22
CA ASP A 226 -1.53 -5.58 2.04
C ASP A 226 -0.73 -4.39 2.58
N GLY A 227 -1.13 -3.90 3.76
CA GLY A 227 -0.50 -2.74 4.40
C GLY A 227 0.98 -2.90 4.76
N ASP A 228 1.52 -4.13 4.75
CA ASP A 228 2.94 -4.39 5.00
C ASP A 228 3.78 -4.27 3.73
N ARG A 229 3.16 -4.13 2.56
CA ARG A 229 3.84 -4.05 1.25
C ARG A 229 3.31 -2.92 0.40
N LEU A 230 2.76 -1.92 1.08
CA LEU A 230 2.21 -0.72 0.49
C LEU A 230 3.30 0.30 0.17
N VAL A 231 4.27 0.44 1.07
CA VAL A 231 5.37 1.39 0.94
C VAL A 231 6.61 0.73 0.34
N PHE A 232 7.41 1.51 -0.38
CA PHE A 232 8.64 1.01 -0.98
C PHE A 232 9.70 0.71 0.09
N PRO A 233 10.32 -0.49 0.14
CA PRO A 233 11.24 -0.84 1.21
C PRO A 233 12.51 0.06 1.25
N PRO A 234 13.01 0.44 2.45
CA PRO A 234 14.16 1.34 2.55
C PRO A 234 15.45 0.80 1.93
N THR A 235 15.71 -0.50 2.01
CA THR A 235 16.95 -1.12 1.50
C THR A 235 17.15 -0.88 0.00
N PRO A 236 16.20 -1.22 -0.91
CA PRO A 236 16.33 -0.87 -2.32
C PRO A 236 16.26 0.64 -2.57
N ALA A 237 15.48 1.40 -1.78
CA ALA A 237 15.44 2.86 -1.90
C ALA A 237 16.81 3.51 -1.63
N LEU A 238 17.55 3.05 -0.61
CA LEU A 238 18.88 3.57 -0.28
C LEU A 238 19.87 3.42 -1.43
N LEU A 239 19.78 2.33 -2.22
CA LEU A 239 20.63 2.16 -3.39
C LEU A 239 20.32 3.18 -4.48
N ILE A 240 19.02 3.42 -4.73
CA ILE A 240 18.56 4.40 -5.72
C ILE A 240 18.94 5.82 -5.27
N ILE A 241 18.59 6.20 -4.03
CA ILE A 241 18.90 7.51 -3.45
C ILE A 241 20.41 7.73 -3.39
N GLY A 242 21.18 6.72 -2.96
CA GLY A 242 22.64 6.79 -2.88
C GLY A 242 23.28 7.01 -4.25
N PHE A 243 22.79 6.33 -5.29
CA PHE A 243 23.25 6.55 -6.67
C PHE A 243 23.00 8.00 -7.12
N PHE A 244 21.79 8.52 -6.95
CA PHE A 244 21.46 9.90 -7.33
C PHE A 244 22.22 10.93 -6.49
N TYR A 245 22.39 10.69 -5.19
CA TYR A 245 23.18 11.51 -4.30
C TYR A 245 24.64 11.63 -4.79
N LEU A 246 25.29 10.49 -5.05
CA LEU A 246 26.68 10.46 -5.52
C LEU A 246 26.82 11.12 -6.90
N PHE A 247 25.86 10.88 -7.80
CA PHE A 247 25.82 11.52 -9.11
C PHE A 247 25.75 13.05 -8.98
N ILE A 248 24.84 13.56 -8.14
CA ILE A 248 24.67 15.01 -7.94
C ILE A 248 25.92 15.63 -7.32
N VAL A 249 26.48 15.01 -6.28
CA VAL A 249 27.71 15.49 -5.63
C VAL A 249 28.88 15.51 -6.62
N HIS A 250 29.02 14.49 -7.46
CA HIS A 250 30.10 14.36 -8.42
C HIS A 250 30.06 15.43 -9.52
N PHE A 251 28.89 15.66 -10.13
CA PHE A 251 28.78 16.52 -11.30
C PHE A 251 28.59 17.99 -10.97
N TYR A 252 27.91 18.30 -9.86
CA TYR A 252 27.53 19.68 -9.58
C TYR A 252 28.49 20.36 -8.61
N HIS A 253 29.29 19.64 -7.81
CA HIS A 253 30.12 20.22 -6.73
C HIS A 253 29.34 21.16 -5.77
N ILE A 254 28.00 21.16 -5.83
CA ILE A 254 27.16 22.06 -5.05
C ILE A 254 26.88 21.38 -3.72
N GLN A 255 27.78 21.62 -2.76
CA GLN A 255 27.61 21.23 -1.36
C GLN A 255 26.27 21.75 -0.77
N TYR A 256 25.71 22.79 -1.39
CA TYR A 256 24.47 23.48 -1.01
C TYR A 256 23.18 22.85 -1.57
N PHE A 257 23.23 22.08 -2.66
CA PHE A 257 22.04 21.51 -3.35
C PHE A 257 21.65 20.15 -2.77
N VAL A 258 22.64 19.47 -2.17
CA VAL A 258 22.53 18.15 -1.53
C VAL A 258 21.48 18.13 -0.41
N VAL A 259 21.16 19.28 0.18
CA VAL A 259 20.17 19.39 1.25
C VAL A 259 18.72 19.32 0.72
N PHE A 260 18.45 19.89 -0.45
CA PHE A 260 17.09 20.04 -0.97
C PHE A 260 16.65 18.91 -1.91
N VAL A 261 17.62 18.28 -2.57
CA VAL A 261 17.41 17.01 -3.28
C VAL A 261 17.13 15.91 -2.25
N VAL A 262 17.82 15.87 -1.11
CA VAL A 262 17.53 14.82 -0.12
C VAL A 262 16.16 15.05 0.54
N GLU A 263 15.73 16.28 0.82
CA GLU A 263 14.36 16.56 1.29
C GLU A 263 13.25 16.10 0.35
N SER A 264 13.47 16.22 -0.96
CA SER A 264 12.48 15.85 -1.98
C SER A 264 12.50 14.36 -2.35
N TYR A 265 13.65 13.69 -2.24
CA TYR A 265 13.80 12.28 -2.62
C TYR A 265 13.50 11.34 -1.45
N LEU A 266 13.35 11.87 -0.24
CA LEU A 266 13.01 11.08 0.94
C LEU A 266 11.49 10.86 1.10
N ASP A 267 10.68 11.50 0.26
CA ASP A 267 9.26 11.20 0.06
C ASP A 267 8.99 10.04 -0.94
N ILE A 268 10.04 9.40 -1.47
CA ILE A 268 9.96 8.14 -2.27
C ILE A 268 9.12 7.04 -1.62
N SER A 269 8.91 7.17 -0.32
CA SER A 269 8.15 6.26 0.50
C SER A 269 6.62 6.33 0.37
N VAL A 270 6.07 7.32 -0.32
CA VAL A 270 4.63 7.34 -0.68
C VAL A 270 4.45 7.00 -2.16
N MET A 271 5.23 6.03 -2.67
CA MET A 271 4.89 5.39 -3.93
C MET A 271 3.69 4.46 -3.73
N ILE A 272 2.49 5.02 -3.84
CA ILE A 272 1.23 4.29 -4.06
C ILE A 272 0.60 4.84 -5.33
#